data_AF-A0A370CCD9-F1
#
_entry.id   AF-A0A370CCD9-F1
#
_cell.length_a   1.000
_cell.length_b   1.000
_cell.length_c   1.000
_cell.angle_alpha   90.00
_cell.angle_beta   90.00
_cell.angle_gamma   90.00
#
_symmetry.space_group_name_H-M   'P 1'
#
loop_
_entity.id
_entity.type
_entity.pdbx_description
1 polymer ?
#
loop_
_entity_poly.entity_id
_entity_poly.type
_entity_poly.pdbx_seq_one_letter_code
_entity_poly.pdbx_strand_id
1 'polypeptide(L)'
;MDPFSIKRVPYIVLCNIIRQIPDWVTLVNLIEASPRIREIFEPGKNPKEDAEPAATHIVNIIVKGNPITKSSLHRHFWRITELKQLTPEGIQESFREARPFIRRSGLNEGEPEQHSLTEFLARHKPPTSISRAVLWEMVHIAANIQRLACACLTFLEGLLQAHFYWNGRFHVMKELDLSRPSWEEEYRVYRALWHLQLYSVLHKGGVLPVDGHIVCVRGQYQPEVATWDLLPGVARVEIQTISQCLLNLVNGNHDLNLNRWREWANWKKWYPLITELPDASRLEFGFPTRSPPPQPGCLRGVIDPFVERLKKYAVQNKLNFKKSGLELPHSWHIPGNRMIGLMMWDVRRLNNSGLWPLHY
;
A
#
# COMPACT_ATOMS: atom_id res chain seq x y z
N MET A 1 -3.89 33.82 17.26
CA MET A 1 -2.50 34.29 17.13
C MET A 1 -1.70 33.18 16.48
N ASP A 2 -0.96 33.48 15.42
CA ASP A 2 -0.10 32.49 14.74
C ASP A 2 1.08 32.11 15.66
N PRO A 3 1.18 30.85 16.13
CA PRO A 3 2.30 30.39 16.96
C PRO A 3 3.64 30.41 16.18
N PHE A 4 3.61 30.63 14.86
CA PHE A 4 4.77 30.75 13.99
C PHE A 4 5.07 32.21 13.56
N SER A 5 4.44 33.21 14.19
CA SER A 5 4.71 34.62 13.86
C SER A 5 6.18 35.00 14.12
N ILE A 6 6.79 35.61 13.11
CA ILE A 6 8.21 35.51 12.74
C ILE A 6 9.21 36.22 13.67
N LYS A 7 8.79 36.95 14.70
CA LYS A 7 9.76 37.64 15.56
C LYS A 7 10.54 36.73 16.54
N ARG A 8 10.29 35.41 16.61
CA ARG A 8 10.83 34.58 17.71
C ARG A 8 11.46 33.22 17.38
N VAL A 9 11.35 32.68 16.16
CA VAL A 9 11.85 31.32 15.87
C VAL A 9 12.93 31.33 14.77
N PRO A 10 14.22 31.19 15.14
CA PRO A 10 15.33 31.05 14.19
C PRO A 10 15.17 29.83 13.28
N TYR A 11 15.70 29.92 12.05
CA TYR A 11 15.70 28.83 11.06
C TYR A 11 16.20 27.48 11.63
N ILE A 12 17.21 27.53 12.51
CA ILE A 12 17.75 26.34 13.20
C ILE A 12 16.69 25.65 14.08
N VAL A 13 15.84 26.42 14.77
CA VAL A 13 14.77 25.87 15.61
C VAL A 13 13.70 25.24 14.74
N LEU A 14 13.42 25.84 13.58
CA LEU A 14 12.44 25.33 12.62
C LEU A 14 12.92 24.02 11.98
N CYS A 15 14.20 23.91 11.62
CA CYS A 15 14.83 22.65 11.22
C CYS A 15 14.78 21.58 12.33
N ASN A 16 14.95 21.97 13.60
CA ASN A 16 14.82 21.04 14.72
C ASN A 16 13.38 20.57 14.92
N ILE A 17 12.38 21.44 14.76
CA ILE A 17 10.97 21.05 14.76
C ILE A 17 10.69 20.06 13.62
N ILE A 18 11.21 20.34 12.43
CA ILE A 18 11.03 19.47 11.26
C ILE A 18 11.68 18.11 11.46
N ARG A 19 12.86 18.03 12.09
CA ARG A 19 13.48 16.75 12.46
C ARG A 19 12.64 15.89 13.40
N GLN A 20 11.72 16.52 14.14
CA GLN A 20 10.80 15.84 15.03
C GLN A 20 9.46 15.49 14.36
N ILE A 21 9.24 15.87 13.09
CA ILE A 21 8.04 15.49 12.34
C ILE A 21 8.14 13.99 12.01
N PRO A 22 7.29 13.13 12.60
CA PRO A 22 7.46 11.69 12.47
C PRO A 22 6.82 11.14 11.19
N ASP A 23 5.95 11.91 10.54
CA ASP A 23 5.10 11.42 9.46
C ASP A 23 4.58 12.49 8.48
N TRP A 24 4.02 12.03 7.37
CA TRP A 24 3.65 12.86 6.22
C TRP A 24 2.43 13.73 6.48
N VAL A 25 1.46 13.23 7.24
CA VAL A 25 0.25 13.99 7.62
C VAL A 25 0.66 15.17 8.49
N THR A 26 1.57 14.96 9.43
CA THR A 26 2.08 16.05 10.28
C THR A 26 2.82 17.11 9.46
N LEU A 27 3.60 16.72 8.43
CA LEU A 27 4.22 17.67 7.50
C LEU A 27 3.18 18.49 6.73
N VAL A 28 2.15 17.84 6.16
CA VAL A 28 1.08 18.55 5.44
C VAL A 28 0.34 19.51 6.36
N ASN A 29 -0.02 19.08 7.57
CA ASN A 29 -0.67 19.95 8.55
C ASN A 29 0.22 21.15 8.91
N LEU A 30 1.55 20.98 8.97
CA LEU A 30 2.48 22.08 9.22
C LEU A 30 2.58 23.03 8.01
N ILE A 31 2.63 22.51 6.79
CA ILE A 31 2.56 23.29 5.54
C ILE A 31 1.26 24.10 5.49
N GLU A 32 0.14 23.51 5.92
CA GLU A 32 -1.16 24.17 5.96
C GLU A 32 -1.21 25.24 7.06
N ALA A 33 -0.70 24.95 8.26
CA ALA A 33 -0.77 25.85 9.40
C ALA A 33 0.27 26.99 9.38
N SER A 34 1.38 26.84 8.65
CA SER A 34 2.47 27.81 8.64
C SER A 34 2.72 28.37 7.23
N PRO A 35 2.34 29.63 6.96
CA PRO A 35 2.56 30.28 5.65
C PRO A 35 4.03 30.27 5.20
N ARG A 36 4.98 30.31 6.14
CA ARG A 36 6.42 30.25 5.83
C ARG A 36 6.87 28.88 5.33
N ILE A 37 6.36 27.82 5.95
CA ILE A 37 6.65 26.46 5.50
C ILE A 37 5.97 26.25 4.17
N ARG A 38 4.75 26.76 4.01
CA ARG A 38 4.04 26.76 2.74
C ARG A 38 4.86 27.40 1.63
N GLU A 39 5.41 28.59 1.83
CA GLU A 39 6.22 29.31 0.82
C GLU A 39 7.41 28.48 0.28
N ILE A 40 8.01 27.64 1.14
CA ILE A 40 9.13 26.75 0.77
C ILE A 40 8.65 25.60 -0.14
N PHE A 41 7.43 25.10 0.08
CA PHE A 41 6.90 23.93 -0.62
C PHE A 41 6.01 24.30 -1.82
N GLU A 42 5.32 25.43 -1.76
CA GLU A 42 4.28 25.81 -2.71
C GLU A 42 4.87 25.97 -4.12
N PRO A 43 4.23 25.41 -5.16
CA PRO A 43 4.72 25.50 -6.53
C PRO A 43 4.86 26.94 -7.03
N GLY A 44 4.01 27.85 -6.53
CA GLY A 44 4.04 29.27 -6.86
C GLY A 44 3.82 29.54 -8.34
N LYS A 45 4.42 30.63 -8.85
CA LYS A 45 4.32 31.05 -10.26
C LYS A 45 5.17 30.19 -11.21
N ASN A 46 6.18 29.51 -10.68
CA ASN A 46 7.15 28.74 -11.46
C ASN A 46 7.14 27.25 -11.06
N PRO A 47 6.05 26.52 -11.32
CA PRO A 47 5.87 25.14 -10.85
C PRO A 47 6.91 24.14 -11.40
N LYS A 48 7.53 24.47 -12.55
CA LYS A 48 8.52 23.62 -13.24
C LYS A 48 9.96 23.88 -12.81
N GLU A 49 10.23 24.95 -12.06
CA GLU A 49 11.57 25.21 -11.51
C GLU A 49 11.93 24.17 -10.45
N ASP A 50 13.23 24.04 -10.18
CA ASP A 50 13.72 23.15 -9.14
C ASP A 50 13.15 23.54 -7.77
N ALA A 51 12.76 22.53 -6.99
CA ALA A 51 12.27 22.69 -5.64
C ALA A 51 13.35 23.26 -4.73
N GLU A 52 12.93 24.09 -3.77
CA GLU A 52 13.82 24.68 -2.78
C GLU A 52 14.70 23.59 -2.12
N PRO A 53 16.02 23.80 -1.99
CA PRO A 53 16.91 22.84 -1.33
C PRO A 53 16.44 22.49 0.09
N ALA A 54 15.84 23.45 0.79
CA ALA A 54 15.24 23.24 2.09
C ALA A 54 14.05 22.26 2.03
N ALA A 55 13.12 22.42 1.09
CA ALA A 55 11.98 21.51 0.90
C ALA A 55 12.46 20.08 0.63
N THR A 56 13.41 19.94 -0.29
CA THR A 56 14.00 18.66 -0.67
C THR A 56 14.74 18.01 0.50
N HIS A 57 15.44 18.80 1.33
CA HIS A 57 16.10 18.31 2.54
C HIS A 57 15.10 17.78 3.58
N ILE A 58 13.99 18.49 3.79
CA ILE A 58 12.92 18.09 4.71
C ILE A 58 12.30 16.76 4.29
N VAL A 59 11.92 16.64 3.01
CA VAL A 59 11.35 15.40 2.47
C VAL A 59 12.34 14.25 2.63
N ASN A 60 13.63 14.48 2.36
CA ASN A 60 14.67 13.47 2.58
C ASN A 60 14.78 13.01 4.04
N ILE A 61 14.65 13.92 5.01
CA ILE A 61 14.62 13.56 6.44
C ILE A 61 13.44 12.64 6.73
N ILE A 62 12.23 13.00 6.29
CA ILE A 62 11.02 12.21 6.57
C ILE A 62 11.09 10.84 5.89
N VAL A 63 11.46 10.78 4.61
CA VAL A 63 11.59 9.50 3.88
C VAL A 63 12.53 8.54 4.59
N LYS A 64 13.66 9.04 5.11
CA LYS A 64 14.68 8.25 5.82
C LYS A 64 14.34 7.98 7.29
N GLY A 65 13.57 8.85 7.92
CA GLY A 65 13.23 8.80 9.33
C GLY A 65 11.96 7.98 9.62
N ASN A 66 10.99 7.98 8.71
CA ASN A 66 9.72 7.30 8.90
C ASN A 66 9.91 5.77 8.89
N PRO A 67 9.45 5.04 9.93
CA PRO A 67 9.66 3.60 10.08
C PRO A 67 9.16 2.74 8.91
N ILE A 68 8.15 3.19 8.17
CA ILE A 68 7.57 2.46 7.05
C ILE A 68 8.35 2.78 5.77
N THR A 69 8.56 4.06 5.45
CA THR A 69 9.26 4.44 4.21
C THR A 69 10.75 4.13 4.25
N LYS A 70 11.40 4.18 5.42
CA LYS A 70 12.83 3.85 5.60
C LYS A 70 13.20 2.43 5.13
N SER A 71 12.24 1.52 5.09
CA SER A 71 12.39 0.16 4.54
C SER A 71 12.49 0.20 3.00
N SER A 72 11.97 -0.77 2.24
CA SER A 72 12.06 -0.72 0.77
C SER A 72 11.17 0.34 0.10
N LEU A 73 10.20 0.93 0.83
CA LEU A 73 9.18 1.82 0.24
C LEU A 73 9.68 3.23 -0.12
N HIS A 74 10.82 3.70 0.42
CA HIS A 74 11.44 4.93 -0.08
C HIS A 74 11.79 4.83 -1.57
N ARG A 75 12.10 3.63 -2.07
CA ARG A 75 12.37 3.41 -3.50
C ARG A 75 11.12 3.67 -4.32
N HIS A 76 9.95 3.27 -3.84
CA HIS A 76 8.67 3.57 -4.49
C HIS A 76 8.39 5.06 -4.51
N PHE A 77 8.59 5.75 -3.38
CA PHE A 77 8.46 7.21 -3.32
C PHE A 77 9.29 7.86 -4.43
N TRP A 78 10.60 7.56 -4.49
CA TRP A 78 11.49 8.19 -5.46
C TRP A 78 11.24 7.80 -6.91
N ARG A 79 10.89 6.54 -7.19
CA ARG A 79 10.52 6.10 -8.54
C ARG A 79 9.27 6.83 -9.04
N ILE A 80 8.26 6.95 -8.18
CA ILE A 80 7.03 7.67 -8.52
C ILE A 80 7.33 9.16 -8.73
N THR A 81 8.19 9.76 -7.89
CA THR A 81 8.66 11.14 -8.08
C THR A 81 9.29 11.32 -9.45
N GLU A 82 10.24 10.46 -9.83
CA GLU A 82 10.93 10.54 -11.13
C GLU A 82 9.97 10.38 -12.31
N LEU A 83 9.11 9.36 -12.27
CA LEU A 83 8.10 9.13 -13.32
C LEU A 83 7.14 10.31 -13.47
N LYS A 84 6.77 10.97 -12.36
CA LYS A 84 5.90 12.15 -12.39
C LYS A 84 6.57 13.41 -12.94
N GLN A 85 7.90 13.44 -13.06
CA GLN A 85 8.59 14.52 -13.78
C GLN A 85 8.49 14.36 -15.30
N LEU A 86 8.14 13.16 -15.78
CA LEU A 86 7.98 12.85 -17.19
C LEU A 86 6.54 13.11 -17.65
N THR A 87 6.37 13.44 -18.93
CA THR A 87 5.05 13.41 -19.56
C THR A 87 4.62 11.97 -19.80
N PRO A 88 3.32 11.68 -20.01
CA PRO A 88 2.85 10.34 -20.36
C PRO A 88 3.62 9.73 -21.54
N GLU A 89 3.90 10.53 -22.58
CA GLU A 89 4.67 10.12 -23.75
C GLU A 89 6.14 9.81 -23.38
N GLY A 90 6.73 10.61 -22.50
CA GLY A 90 8.09 10.39 -21.99
C GLY A 90 8.21 9.10 -21.16
N ILE A 91 7.19 8.77 -20.36
CA ILE A 91 7.13 7.48 -19.64
C ILE A 91 7.07 6.33 -20.63
N GLN A 92 6.21 6.43 -21.64
CA GLN A 92 6.05 5.39 -22.66
C GLN A 92 7.34 5.16 -23.46
N GLU A 93 8.02 6.23 -23.87
CA GLU A 93 9.28 6.14 -24.62
C GLU A 93 10.41 5.54 -23.76
N SER A 94 10.55 6.01 -22.52
CA SER A 94 11.51 5.44 -21.57
C SER A 94 11.28 3.94 -21.32
N PHE A 95 10.01 3.51 -21.30
CA PHE A 95 9.68 2.08 -21.21
C PHE A 95 10.05 1.30 -22.47
N ARG A 96 9.86 1.88 -23.66
CA ARG A 96 10.27 1.26 -24.94
C ARG A 96 11.79 1.08 -25.02
N GLU A 97 12.56 2.08 -24.61
CA GLU A 97 14.03 2.00 -24.51
C GLU A 97 14.50 0.96 -23.47
N ALA A 98 13.68 0.70 -22.45
CA ALA A 98 13.96 -0.31 -21.45
C ALA A 98 13.64 -1.73 -21.92
N ARG A 99 12.79 -1.90 -22.94
CA ARG A 99 12.42 -3.20 -23.46
C ARG A 99 13.61 -3.79 -24.23
N PRO A 100 14.26 -4.87 -23.75
CA PRO A 100 15.26 -5.54 -24.57
C PRO A 100 14.61 -6.00 -25.89
N PHE A 101 15.34 -5.92 -27.01
CA PHE A 101 14.97 -6.54 -28.29
C PHE A 101 15.00 -8.07 -28.12
N ILE A 102 14.08 -8.64 -27.34
CA ILE A 102 13.94 -10.08 -27.19
C ILE A 102 13.20 -10.57 -28.43
N ARG A 103 13.93 -11.22 -29.35
CA ARG A 103 13.34 -12.02 -30.42
C ARG A 103 12.33 -12.97 -29.77
N ARG A 104 11.06 -12.90 -30.19
CA ARG A 104 9.98 -13.81 -29.78
C ARG A 104 10.46 -15.25 -29.88
N SER A 105 10.86 -15.84 -28.76
CA SER A 105 10.95 -17.28 -28.59
C SER A 105 9.73 -17.68 -27.77
N GLY A 106 8.91 -18.58 -28.31
CA GLY A 106 7.54 -18.85 -27.90
C GLY A 106 7.36 -19.56 -26.55
N LEU A 107 7.91 -19.01 -25.47
CA LEU A 107 7.69 -19.51 -24.11
C LEU A 107 7.11 -18.39 -23.23
N ASN A 108 5.89 -18.63 -22.73
CA ASN A 108 5.14 -17.88 -21.72
C ASN A 108 5.12 -16.34 -21.87
N GLU A 109 4.08 -15.82 -22.52
CA GLU A 109 3.91 -14.39 -22.86
C GLU A 109 4.03 -13.41 -21.67
N GLY A 110 3.85 -13.84 -20.42
CA GLY A 110 3.90 -12.97 -19.23
C GLY A 110 5.28 -12.72 -18.60
N GLU A 111 6.23 -13.66 -18.68
CA GLU A 111 7.55 -13.50 -18.06
C GLU A 111 8.44 -12.43 -18.73
N PRO A 112 8.46 -12.30 -20.08
CA PRO A 112 9.22 -11.25 -20.75
C PRO A 112 8.75 -9.84 -20.39
N GLU A 113 7.46 -9.66 -20.11
CA GLU A 113 6.88 -8.36 -19.76
C GLU A 113 7.17 -7.98 -18.31
N GLN A 114 7.09 -8.94 -17.37
CA GLN A 114 7.48 -8.73 -15.99
C GLN A 114 8.98 -8.40 -15.86
N HIS A 115 9.83 -9.08 -16.65
CA HIS A 115 11.26 -8.80 -16.68
C HIS A 115 11.54 -7.38 -17.21
N SER A 116 10.91 -7.00 -18.33
CA SER A 116 11.03 -5.65 -18.91
C SER A 116 10.59 -4.56 -17.93
N LEU A 117 9.47 -4.76 -17.23
CA LEU A 117 8.99 -3.83 -16.21
C LEU A 117 9.91 -3.75 -15.00
N THR A 118 10.47 -4.89 -14.57
CA THR A 118 11.44 -4.94 -13.47
C THR A 118 12.71 -4.17 -13.82
N GLU A 119 13.25 -4.36 -15.03
CA GLU A 119 14.42 -3.62 -15.51
C GLU A 119 14.13 -2.12 -15.63
N PHE A 120 13.00 -1.76 -16.23
CA PHE A 120 12.55 -0.37 -16.33
C PHE A 120 12.48 0.31 -14.95
N LEU A 121 11.82 -0.32 -13.97
CA LEU A 121 11.72 0.21 -12.61
C LEU A 121 13.06 0.20 -11.86
N ALA A 122 14.00 -0.67 -12.24
CA ALA A 122 15.34 -0.70 -11.66
C ALA A 122 16.23 0.46 -12.14
N ARG A 123 15.99 0.98 -13.36
CA ARG A 123 16.71 2.15 -13.90
C ARG A 123 16.34 3.45 -13.17
N HIS A 124 15.09 3.53 -12.71
CA HIS A 124 14.56 4.69 -12.01
C HIS A 124 15.14 4.83 -10.60
N LYS A 125 15.79 5.96 -10.33
CA LYS A 125 16.60 6.28 -9.14
C LYS A 125 16.10 7.58 -8.48
N PRO A 126 16.54 7.90 -7.25
CA PRO A 126 16.29 9.22 -6.67
C PRO A 126 16.74 10.32 -7.65
N PRO A 127 15.83 11.21 -8.08
CA PRO A 127 16.15 12.20 -9.09
C PRO A 127 17.15 13.22 -8.53
N THR A 128 18.03 13.72 -9.40
CA THR A 128 19.07 14.71 -9.05
C THR A 128 18.49 16.09 -8.78
N SER A 129 17.42 16.46 -9.48
CA SER A 129 16.60 17.63 -9.19
C SER A 129 15.12 17.26 -9.29
N ILE A 130 14.27 17.99 -8.58
CA ILE A 130 12.83 17.74 -8.51
C ILE A 130 12.13 19.06 -8.71
N SER A 131 11.18 19.13 -9.64
CA SER A 131 10.38 20.35 -9.80
C SER A 131 9.53 20.67 -8.56
N ARG A 132 9.26 21.95 -8.31
CA ARG A 132 8.42 22.41 -7.19
C ARG A 132 7.05 21.73 -7.18
N ALA A 133 6.41 21.62 -8.35
CA ALA A 133 5.11 20.97 -8.49
C ALA A 133 5.13 19.49 -8.13
N VAL A 134 6.15 18.75 -8.58
CA VAL A 134 6.24 17.31 -8.30
C VAL A 134 6.58 17.07 -6.82
N LEU A 135 7.45 17.88 -6.21
CA LEU A 135 7.73 17.75 -4.79
C LEU A 135 6.48 18.01 -3.93
N TRP A 136 5.73 19.07 -4.26
CA TRP A 136 4.45 19.39 -3.63
C TRP A 136 3.47 18.23 -3.76
N GLU A 137 3.27 17.71 -4.97
CA GLU A 137 2.36 16.61 -5.24
C GLU A 137 2.76 15.35 -4.45
N MET A 138 4.05 15.00 -4.43
CA MET A 138 4.54 13.81 -3.75
C MET A 138 4.37 13.86 -2.22
N VAL A 139 4.52 15.05 -1.61
CA VAL A 139 4.22 15.24 -0.18
C VAL A 139 2.74 14.97 0.10
N HIS A 140 1.84 15.47 -0.75
CA HIS A 140 0.40 15.25 -0.60
C HIS A 140 0.00 13.81 -0.88
N ILE A 141 0.59 13.16 -1.88
CA ILE A 141 0.39 11.73 -2.15
C ILE A 141 0.82 10.88 -0.95
N ALA A 142 1.99 11.16 -0.36
CA ALA A 142 2.48 10.40 0.78
C ALA A 142 1.58 10.59 2.02
N ALA A 143 1.10 11.80 2.27
CA ALA A 143 0.12 12.07 3.32
C ALA A 143 -1.23 11.39 3.05
N ASN A 144 -1.69 11.39 1.79
CA ASN A 144 -2.90 10.69 1.39
C ASN A 144 -2.77 9.18 1.61
N ILE A 145 -1.66 8.57 1.18
CA ILE A 145 -1.37 7.15 1.42
C ILE A 145 -1.38 6.82 2.91
N GLN A 146 -0.80 7.67 3.76
CA GLN A 146 -0.84 7.47 5.22
C GLN A 146 -2.28 7.50 5.76
N ARG A 147 -3.11 8.46 5.31
CA ARG A 147 -4.54 8.54 5.69
C ARG A 147 -5.32 7.31 5.22
N LEU A 148 -5.14 6.91 3.96
CA LEU A 148 -5.75 5.71 3.40
C LEU A 148 -5.29 4.43 4.11
N ALA A 149 -4.01 4.33 4.50
CA ALA A 149 -3.51 3.19 5.25
C ALA A 149 -4.22 3.06 6.60
N CYS A 150 -4.39 4.18 7.31
CA CYS A 150 -5.12 4.21 8.59
C CYS A 150 -6.58 3.80 8.40
N ALA A 151 -7.24 4.30 7.36
CA ALA A 151 -8.63 3.95 7.03
C ALA A 151 -8.77 2.46 6.70
N CYS A 152 -7.90 1.93 5.84
CA CYS A 152 -7.89 0.52 5.47
C CYS A 152 -7.66 -0.38 6.68
N LEU A 153 -6.66 -0.06 7.52
CA LEU A 153 -6.36 -0.87 8.71
C LEU A 153 -7.55 -0.89 9.68
N THR A 154 -8.17 0.27 9.94
CA THR A 154 -9.34 0.38 10.83
C THR A 154 -10.51 -0.44 10.29
N PHE A 155 -10.78 -0.34 8.99
CA PHE A 155 -11.87 -1.08 8.35
C PHE A 155 -11.63 -2.59 8.36
N LEU A 156 -10.42 -3.02 7.98
CA LEU A 156 -10.07 -4.44 7.93
C LEU A 156 -10.01 -5.07 9.34
N GLU A 157 -9.61 -4.32 10.36
CA GLU A 157 -9.67 -4.75 11.77
C GLU A 157 -11.11 -4.98 12.20
N GLY A 158 -12.02 -4.05 11.86
CA GLY A 158 -13.45 -4.22 12.10
C GLY A 158 -14.05 -5.43 11.39
N LEU A 159 -13.65 -5.69 10.14
CA LEU A 159 -14.06 -6.89 9.40
C LEU A 159 -13.52 -8.18 10.03
N LEU A 160 -12.27 -8.16 10.50
CA LEU A 160 -11.66 -9.29 11.20
C LEU A 160 -12.41 -9.59 12.50
N GLN A 161 -12.76 -8.54 13.26
CA GLN A 161 -13.56 -8.68 14.48
C GLN A 161 -14.96 -9.25 14.19
N ALA A 162 -15.65 -8.74 13.16
CA ALA A 162 -16.95 -9.27 12.73
C ALA A 162 -16.85 -10.74 12.31
N HIS A 163 -15.79 -11.10 11.57
CA HIS A 163 -15.51 -12.48 11.18
C HIS A 163 -15.26 -13.39 12.39
N PHE A 164 -14.50 -12.91 13.37
CA PHE A 164 -14.22 -13.65 14.59
C PHE A 164 -15.51 -13.92 15.39
N TYR A 165 -16.36 -12.91 15.59
CA TYR A 165 -17.65 -13.08 16.27
C TYR A 165 -18.59 -14.03 15.51
N TRP A 166 -18.55 -14.01 14.18
CA TRP A 166 -19.32 -14.94 13.37
C TRP A 166 -18.89 -16.39 13.62
N ASN A 167 -17.59 -16.67 13.56
CA ASN A 167 -17.05 -18.01 13.78
C ASN A 167 -17.24 -18.49 15.22
N GLY A 168 -17.22 -17.60 16.20
CA GLY A 168 -17.54 -17.92 17.60
C GLY A 168 -18.94 -18.53 17.82
N ARG A 169 -19.85 -18.43 16.84
CA ARG A 169 -21.16 -19.10 16.87
C ARG A 169 -21.08 -20.60 16.53
N PHE A 170 -20.03 -21.03 15.83
CA PHE A 170 -19.90 -22.39 15.30
C PHE A 170 -18.68 -23.12 15.87
N HIS A 171 -17.70 -22.38 16.39
CA HIS A 171 -16.42 -22.88 16.82
C HIS A 171 -16.04 -22.33 18.19
N VAL A 172 -15.29 -23.12 18.96
CA VAL A 172 -14.68 -22.65 20.21
C VAL A 172 -13.51 -21.73 19.85
N MET A 173 -13.72 -20.43 20.00
CA MET A 173 -12.71 -19.42 19.74
C MET A 173 -11.99 -19.04 21.03
N LYS A 174 -10.70 -18.71 20.91
CA LYS A 174 -9.92 -18.07 21.99
C LYS A 174 -9.88 -16.57 21.74
N GLU A 175 -9.54 -15.79 22.77
CA GLU A 175 -9.51 -14.33 22.68
C GLU A 175 -8.73 -13.84 21.45
N LEU A 176 -9.39 -13.04 20.61
CA LEU A 176 -8.75 -12.41 19.46
C LEU A 176 -7.89 -11.26 19.98
N ASP A 177 -6.60 -11.36 19.72
CA ASP A 177 -5.67 -10.26 19.96
C ASP A 177 -5.95 -9.14 18.94
N LEU A 178 -6.82 -8.20 19.34
CA LEU A 178 -7.11 -6.94 18.65
C LEU A 178 -6.14 -5.82 19.07
N SER A 179 -4.94 -6.17 19.58
CA SER A 179 -3.91 -5.17 19.74
C SER A 179 -3.57 -4.50 18.41
N ARG A 180 -2.99 -3.30 18.49
CA ARG A 180 -2.66 -2.49 17.32
C ARG A 180 -1.91 -3.34 16.28
N PRO A 181 -2.22 -3.17 14.98
CA PRO A 181 -1.51 -3.88 13.93
C PRO A 181 0.00 -3.74 14.09
N SER A 182 0.68 -4.87 13.91
CA SER A 182 2.13 -4.93 13.93
C SER A 182 2.73 -4.09 12.80
N TRP A 183 4.03 -3.79 12.92
CA TRP A 183 4.75 -3.10 11.84
C TRP A 183 4.65 -3.84 10.51
N GLU A 184 4.66 -5.18 10.49
CA GLU A 184 4.53 -5.97 9.26
C GLU A 184 3.14 -5.84 8.62
N GLU A 185 2.07 -5.88 9.43
CA GLU A 185 0.68 -5.71 8.96
C GLU A 185 0.47 -4.31 8.37
N GLU A 186 0.93 -3.27 9.09
CA GLU A 186 0.85 -1.89 8.60
C GLU A 186 1.71 -1.70 7.33
N TYR A 187 2.96 -2.17 7.34
CA TYR A 187 3.87 -2.08 6.19
C TYR A 187 3.27 -2.67 4.91
N ARG A 188 2.53 -3.78 4.98
CA ARG A 188 1.93 -4.42 3.81
C ARG A 188 0.76 -3.62 3.24
N VAL A 189 -0.01 -2.95 4.09
CA VAL A 189 -1.03 -1.99 3.64
C VAL A 189 -0.37 -0.83 2.90
N TYR A 190 0.67 -0.23 3.48
CA TYR A 190 1.42 0.84 2.81
C TYR A 190 2.06 0.37 1.50
N ARG A 191 2.64 -0.83 1.50
CA ARG A 191 3.25 -1.42 0.31
C ARG A 191 2.23 -1.57 -0.82
N ALA A 192 1.05 -2.11 -0.52
CA ALA A 192 -0.03 -2.22 -1.50
C ALA A 192 -0.48 -0.84 -2.02
N LEU A 193 -0.63 0.17 -1.15
CA LEU A 193 -1.00 1.53 -1.55
C LEU A 193 0.07 2.20 -2.44
N TRP A 194 1.36 2.05 -2.11
CA TRP A 194 2.46 2.56 -2.93
C TRP A 194 2.51 1.87 -4.30
N HIS A 195 2.19 0.58 -4.37
CA HIS A 195 2.08 -0.14 -5.64
C HIS A 195 0.86 0.29 -6.45
N LEU A 196 -0.29 0.56 -5.83
CA LEU A 196 -1.45 1.15 -6.51
C LEU A 196 -1.12 2.54 -7.08
N GLN A 197 -0.37 3.35 -6.32
CA GLN A 197 0.07 4.65 -6.81
C GLN A 197 1.03 4.52 -8.00
N LEU A 198 1.98 3.59 -7.94
CA LEU A 198 2.88 3.30 -9.06
C LEU A 198 2.11 2.81 -10.28
N TYR A 199 1.19 1.88 -10.09
CA TYR A 199 0.31 1.38 -11.15
C TYR A 199 -0.46 2.52 -11.81
N SER A 200 -1.05 3.43 -11.03
CA SER A 200 -1.79 4.58 -11.54
C SER A 200 -0.93 5.46 -12.45
N VAL A 201 0.32 5.71 -12.07
CA VAL A 201 1.27 6.50 -12.89
C VAL A 201 1.62 5.78 -14.18
N LEU A 202 1.93 4.48 -14.12
CA LEU A 202 2.28 3.68 -15.29
C LEU A 202 1.10 3.50 -16.26
N HIS A 203 -0.11 3.35 -15.72
CA HIS A 203 -1.34 3.29 -16.48
C HIS A 203 -1.59 4.61 -17.22
N LYS A 204 -1.48 5.75 -16.53
CA LYS A 204 -1.57 7.09 -17.16
C LYS A 204 -0.49 7.32 -18.21
N GLY A 205 0.70 6.75 -18.01
CA GLY A 205 1.80 6.76 -18.97
C GLY A 205 1.69 5.75 -20.11
N GLY A 206 0.57 5.01 -20.22
CA GLY A 206 0.35 4.04 -21.30
C GLY A 206 1.32 2.85 -21.30
N VAL A 207 1.97 2.56 -20.17
CA VAL A 207 2.87 1.42 -19.99
C VAL A 207 2.09 0.17 -19.60
N LEU A 208 1.11 0.33 -18.72
CA LEU A 208 0.26 -0.75 -18.24
C LEU A 208 -1.17 -0.57 -18.78
N PRO A 209 -1.81 -1.65 -19.28
CA PRO A 209 -3.22 -1.60 -19.64
C PRO A 209 -4.10 -1.35 -18.41
N VAL A 210 -5.37 -0.97 -18.65
CA VAL A 210 -6.40 -1.06 -17.61
C VAL A 210 -6.51 -2.53 -17.21
N ASP A 211 -6.32 -2.84 -15.93
CA ASP A 211 -6.61 -4.16 -15.40
C ASP A 211 -8.04 -4.58 -15.77
N GLY A 212 -8.14 -5.72 -16.45
CA GLY A 212 -9.42 -6.32 -16.79
C GLY A 212 -10.19 -6.79 -15.54
N HIS A 213 -11.45 -7.16 -15.73
CA HIS A 213 -12.27 -7.66 -14.63
C HIS A 213 -11.66 -8.95 -14.04
N ILE A 214 -11.82 -9.17 -12.73
CA ILE A 214 -11.48 -10.47 -12.12
C ILE A 214 -12.56 -11.48 -12.50
N VAL A 215 -12.17 -12.49 -13.28
CA VAL A 215 -13.04 -13.58 -13.74
C VAL A 215 -12.74 -14.86 -12.98
N CYS A 216 -13.79 -15.60 -12.62
CA CYS A 216 -13.66 -16.94 -12.08
C CYS A 216 -13.66 -17.96 -13.23
N VAL A 217 -12.51 -18.53 -13.54
CA VAL A 217 -12.35 -19.60 -14.52
C VAL A 217 -12.06 -20.89 -13.76
N ARG A 218 -13.00 -21.85 -13.77
CA ARG A 218 -12.84 -23.17 -13.11
C ARG A 218 -12.48 -23.08 -11.62
N GLY A 219 -13.05 -22.11 -10.89
CA GLY A 219 -12.76 -21.91 -9.46
C GLY A 219 -11.44 -21.17 -9.17
N GLN A 220 -10.72 -20.74 -10.21
CA GLN A 220 -9.56 -19.86 -10.10
C GLN A 220 -9.97 -18.45 -10.49
N TYR A 221 -9.77 -17.49 -9.57
CA TYR A 221 -10.10 -16.09 -9.81
C TYR A 221 -8.87 -15.39 -10.39
N GLN A 222 -8.92 -15.07 -11.68
CA GLN A 222 -7.85 -14.41 -12.39
C GLN A 222 -8.39 -13.13 -13.04
N PRO A 223 -7.70 -11.99 -12.93
CA PRO A 223 -8.03 -10.86 -13.78
C PRO A 223 -7.83 -11.28 -15.24
N GLU A 224 -8.71 -10.81 -16.12
CA GLU A 224 -8.55 -10.97 -17.58
C GLU A 224 -7.19 -10.44 -18.04
N VAL A 225 -6.63 -9.47 -17.31
CA VAL A 225 -5.28 -8.96 -17.48
C VAL A 225 -4.56 -8.96 -16.12
N ALA A 226 -3.51 -9.75 -15.97
CA ALA A 226 -2.76 -9.93 -14.72
C ALA A 226 -1.70 -8.85 -14.49
N THR A 227 -2.03 -7.58 -14.70
CA THR A 227 -1.04 -6.49 -14.77
C THR A 227 -0.32 -6.26 -13.45
N TRP A 228 -0.97 -6.54 -12.31
CA TRP A 228 -0.31 -6.48 -11.00
C TRP A 228 0.66 -7.62 -10.74
N ASP A 229 0.52 -8.76 -11.42
CA ASP A 229 1.50 -9.85 -11.34
C ASP A 229 2.81 -9.43 -12.02
N LEU A 230 2.77 -8.44 -12.91
CA LEU A 230 3.97 -7.83 -13.51
C LEU A 230 4.74 -6.94 -12.53
N LEU A 231 4.11 -6.40 -11.47
CA LEU A 231 4.77 -5.50 -10.53
C LEU A 231 5.69 -6.30 -9.59
N PRO A 232 7.02 -6.05 -9.60
CA PRO A 232 7.95 -6.84 -8.81
C PRO A 232 7.81 -6.57 -7.32
N GLY A 233 7.84 -7.63 -6.50
CA GLY A 233 7.98 -7.54 -5.05
C GLY A 233 6.70 -7.29 -4.25
N VAL A 234 5.51 -7.43 -4.87
CA VAL A 234 4.23 -7.42 -4.14
C VAL A 234 3.38 -8.64 -4.43
N ALA A 235 2.76 -9.14 -3.36
CA ALA A 235 1.71 -10.14 -3.49
C ALA A 235 0.45 -9.47 -4.04
N ARG A 236 0.03 -9.85 -5.26
CA ARG A 236 -1.25 -9.46 -5.89
C ARG A 236 -2.44 -9.49 -4.93
N VAL A 237 -2.45 -10.47 -4.03
CA VAL A 237 -3.44 -10.63 -2.95
C VAL A 237 -3.59 -9.37 -2.08
N GLU A 238 -2.49 -8.69 -1.76
CA GLU A 238 -2.47 -7.48 -0.93
C GLU A 238 -3.12 -6.31 -1.68
N ILE A 239 -2.70 -6.08 -2.93
CA ILE A 239 -3.24 -5.01 -3.77
C ILE A 239 -4.75 -5.21 -3.98
N GLN A 240 -5.18 -6.44 -4.26
CA GLN A 240 -6.61 -6.76 -4.42
C GLN A 240 -7.41 -6.49 -3.15
N THR A 241 -6.86 -6.84 -1.98
CA THR A 241 -7.54 -6.61 -0.69
C THR A 241 -7.67 -5.13 -0.40
N ILE A 242 -6.60 -4.35 -0.61
CA ILE A 242 -6.62 -2.91 -0.40
C ILE A 242 -7.51 -2.20 -1.42
N SER A 243 -7.46 -2.59 -2.69
CA SER A 243 -8.34 -2.05 -3.74
C SER A 243 -9.82 -2.27 -3.41
N GLN A 244 -10.19 -3.50 -3.00
CA GLN A 244 -11.55 -3.81 -2.56
C GLN A 244 -11.93 -3.05 -1.29
N CYS A 245 -11.00 -2.90 -0.33
CA CYS A 245 -11.22 -2.11 0.88
C CYS A 245 -11.52 -0.64 0.55
N LEU A 246 -10.70 0.00 -0.27
CA LEU A 246 -10.87 1.39 -0.69
C LEU A 246 -12.17 1.61 -1.46
N LEU A 247 -12.57 0.69 -2.33
CA LEU A 247 -13.84 0.79 -3.04
C LEU A 247 -15.04 0.80 -2.06
N ASN A 248 -15.01 -0.05 -1.02
CA ASN A 248 -16.05 -0.03 0.00
C ASN A 248 -16.02 1.25 0.83
N LEU A 249 -14.80 1.72 1.16
CA LEU A 249 -14.60 2.95 1.91
C LEU A 249 -15.07 4.20 1.16
N VAL A 250 -14.98 4.23 -0.16
CA VAL A 250 -15.45 5.37 -0.98
C VAL A 250 -16.96 5.31 -1.22
N ASN A 251 -17.53 4.11 -1.31
CA ASN A 251 -18.95 3.92 -1.59
C ASN A 251 -19.85 3.99 -0.34
N GLY A 252 -19.33 4.41 0.81
CA GLY A 252 -20.10 4.48 2.06
C GLY A 252 -20.47 3.10 2.64
N ASN A 253 -19.88 2.01 2.13
CA ASN A 253 -20.17 0.65 2.58
C ASN A 253 -19.34 0.30 3.83
N HIS A 254 -19.51 1.07 4.90
CA HIS A 254 -18.73 0.98 6.13
C HIS A 254 -19.41 0.20 7.27
N ASP A 255 -20.66 -0.21 7.12
CA ASP A 255 -21.33 -1.00 8.16
C ASP A 255 -20.61 -2.33 8.36
N LEU A 256 -19.85 -2.45 9.45
CA LEU A 256 -19.05 -3.64 9.79
C LEU A 256 -19.90 -4.76 10.43
N ASN A 257 -21.21 -4.78 10.18
CA ASN A 257 -22.08 -5.79 10.78
C ASN A 257 -21.91 -7.17 10.11
N LEU A 258 -22.42 -8.22 10.77
CA LEU A 258 -22.30 -9.61 10.32
C LEU A 258 -22.85 -9.86 8.90
N ASN A 259 -23.90 -9.14 8.50
CA ASN A 259 -24.49 -9.27 7.16
C ASN A 259 -23.59 -8.66 6.08
N ARG A 260 -22.96 -7.53 6.38
CA ARG A 260 -21.99 -6.87 5.50
C ARG A 260 -20.66 -7.61 5.42
N TRP A 261 -20.21 -8.26 6.49
CA TRP A 261 -19.10 -9.23 6.40
C TRP A 261 -19.43 -10.33 5.39
N ARG A 262 -20.64 -10.91 5.43
CA ARG A 262 -21.06 -11.91 4.44
C ARG A 262 -21.09 -11.35 3.03
N GLU A 263 -21.52 -10.10 2.83
CA GLU A 263 -21.50 -9.46 1.51
C GLU A 263 -20.07 -9.23 1.01
N TRP A 264 -19.18 -8.77 1.89
CA TRP A 264 -17.77 -8.54 1.57
C TRP A 264 -17.03 -9.85 1.28
N ALA A 265 -17.33 -10.87 2.08
CA ALA A 265 -16.85 -12.24 1.89
C ALA A 265 -17.59 -12.99 0.77
N ASN A 266 -18.68 -12.44 0.20
CA ASN A 266 -19.46 -13.12 -0.82
C ASN A 266 -18.70 -13.11 -2.14
N TRP A 267 -18.32 -14.30 -2.60
CA TRP A 267 -17.48 -14.51 -3.79
C TRP A 267 -18.17 -14.18 -5.12
N LYS A 268 -19.48 -13.88 -5.09
CA LYS A 268 -20.32 -13.69 -6.27
C LYS A 268 -20.35 -12.25 -6.79
N LYS A 269 -19.83 -11.27 -6.04
CA LYS A 269 -19.81 -9.87 -6.49
C LYS A 269 -18.43 -9.52 -7.02
N TRP A 270 -18.41 -9.22 -8.31
CA TRP A 270 -17.36 -8.58 -9.06
C TRP A 270 -17.00 -7.25 -8.40
N TYR A 271 -15.71 -7.00 -8.14
CA TYR A 271 -15.27 -5.69 -7.68
C TYR A 271 -14.43 -5.06 -8.79
N PRO A 272 -14.88 -3.94 -9.40
CA PRO A 272 -13.99 -3.15 -10.25
C PRO A 272 -12.80 -2.72 -9.40
N LEU A 273 -11.59 -3.00 -9.87
CA LEU A 273 -10.38 -2.62 -9.16
C LEU A 273 -10.14 -1.12 -9.36
N ILE A 274 -9.74 -0.42 -8.30
CA ILE A 274 -9.40 1.01 -8.43
C ILE A 274 -8.12 1.15 -9.27
N THR A 275 -8.15 2.08 -10.22
CA THR A 275 -6.99 2.45 -11.05
C THR A 275 -6.25 3.68 -10.51
N GLU A 276 -6.89 4.43 -9.61
CA GLU A 276 -6.33 5.60 -8.95
C GLU A 276 -6.66 5.56 -7.45
N LEU A 277 -5.73 6.04 -6.63
CA LEU A 277 -6.00 6.19 -5.20
C LEU A 277 -7.05 7.29 -4.99
N PRO A 278 -8.11 7.03 -4.21
CA PRO A 278 -9.04 8.08 -3.84
C PRO A 278 -8.36 9.09 -2.92
N ASP A 279 -8.87 10.32 -2.91
CA ASP A 279 -8.51 11.28 -1.87
C ASP A 279 -9.17 10.87 -0.55
N ALA A 280 -8.39 10.78 0.53
CA ALA A 280 -8.86 10.47 1.87
C ALA A 280 -9.92 11.47 2.37
N SER A 281 -9.95 12.71 1.85
CA SER A 281 -11.00 13.69 2.15
C SER A 281 -12.40 13.25 1.67
N ARG A 282 -12.46 12.34 0.70
CA ARG A 282 -13.71 11.79 0.15
C ARG A 282 -14.24 10.61 0.95
N LEU A 283 -13.51 10.14 1.95
CA LEU A 283 -14.00 9.10 2.84
C LEU A 283 -15.09 9.71 3.73
N GLU A 284 -16.22 9.01 3.84
CA GLU A 284 -17.39 9.48 4.60
C GLU A 284 -17.06 9.68 6.10
N PHE A 285 -16.03 8.99 6.60
CA PHE A 285 -15.60 9.05 7.98
C PHE A 285 -14.14 9.55 8.10
N GLY A 286 -13.91 10.46 9.04
CA GLY A 286 -12.57 10.82 9.47
C GLY A 286 -11.93 9.68 10.25
N PHE A 287 -10.98 8.99 9.64
CA PHE A 287 -10.21 7.96 10.34
C PHE A 287 -9.05 8.62 11.11
N PRO A 288 -8.84 8.25 12.39
CA PRO A 288 -7.72 8.78 13.15
C PRO A 288 -6.41 8.38 12.48
N THR A 289 -5.63 9.38 12.06
CA THR A 289 -4.29 9.15 11.53
C THR A 289 -3.36 8.77 12.66
N ARG A 290 -2.65 7.68 12.50
CA ARG A 290 -1.63 7.24 13.44
C ARG A 290 -0.25 7.26 12.80
N SER A 291 0.75 7.58 13.61
CA SER A 291 2.15 7.37 13.21
C SER A 291 2.42 5.87 13.22
N PRO A 292 3.18 5.35 12.23
CA PRO A 292 3.44 3.92 12.15
C PRO A 292 4.27 3.43 13.33
N PRO A 293 4.15 2.14 13.70
CA PRO A 293 4.97 1.53 14.75
C PRO A 293 6.47 1.58 14.39
N PRO A 294 7.37 1.46 15.36
CA PRO A 294 8.80 1.36 15.07
C PRO A 294 9.12 0.07 14.30
N GLN A 295 10.08 0.17 13.39
CA GLN A 295 10.54 -0.96 12.59
C GLN A 295 11.27 -1.99 13.48
N PRO A 296 10.97 -3.30 13.35
CA PRO A 296 11.69 -4.33 14.07
C PRO A 296 13.14 -4.46 13.57
N GLY A 297 14.07 -4.82 14.47
CA GLY A 297 15.50 -4.95 14.14
C GLY A 297 15.84 -6.07 13.13
N CYS A 298 14.91 -6.99 12.86
CA CYS A 298 15.06 -8.06 11.87
C CYS A 298 13.90 -8.04 10.88
N LEU A 299 14.22 -7.94 9.58
CA LEU A 299 13.25 -7.94 8.48
C LEU A 299 13.17 -9.28 7.73
N ARG A 300 13.82 -10.35 8.23
CA ARG A 300 13.79 -11.65 7.53
C ARG A 300 12.36 -12.16 7.45
N GLY A 301 11.89 -12.39 6.23
CA GLY A 301 10.59 -12.96 5.93
C GLY A 301 9.54 -11.96 5.47
N VAL A 302 9.70 -10.64 5.64
CA VAL A 302 8.68 -9.61 5.28
C VAL A 302 8.28 -9.64 3.79
N ILE A 303 9.13 -10.27 2.96
CA ILE A 303 8.94 -10.48 1.52
C ILE A 303 8.55 -11.93 1.19
N ASP A 304 8.72 -12.88 2.13
CA ASP A 304 8.30 -14.27 1.93
C ASP A 304 6.76 -14.32 1.92
N PRO A 305 6.14 -15.02 0.95
CA PRO A 305 4.69 -15.16 0.90
C PRO A 305 4.16 -15.72 2.22
N PHE A 306 3.09 -15.12 2.76
CA PHE A 306 2.42 -15.57 3.99
C PHE A 306 2.27 -17.09 4.05
N VAL A 307 1.88 -17.64 2.90
CA VAL A 307 1.59 -19.04 2.66
C VAL A 307 2.80 -19.93 2.95
N GLU A 308 4.02 -19.51 2.61
CA GLU A 308 5.22 -20.31 2.86
C GLU A 308 5.59 -20.31 4.34
N ARG A 309 5.41 -19.18 5.04
CA ARG A 309 5.58 -19.16 6.50
C ARG A 309 4.53 -20.02 7.20
N LEU A 310 3.29 -19.95 6.72
CA LEU A 310 2.16 -20.74 7.21
C LEU A 310 2.40 -22.25 7.01
N LYS A 311 2.89 -22.66 5.84
CA LYS A 311 3.33 -24.04 5.55
C LYS A 311 4.44 -24.48 6.51
N LYS A 312 5.48 -23.66 6.66
CA LYS A 312 6.60 -23.96 7.56
C LYS A 312 6.15 -24.11 9.01
N TYR A 313 5.30 -23.21 9.49
CA TYR A 313 4.72 -23.28 10.83
C TYR A 313 3.85 -24.52 11.01
N ALA A 314 3.02 -24.86 10.02
CA ALA A 314 2.17 -26.04 10.08
C ALA A 314 2.99 -27.33 10.18
N VAL A 315 4.07 -27.45 9.40
CA VAL A 315 5.03 -28.57 9.49
C VAL A 315 5.67 -28.62 10.88
N GLN A 316 6.16 -27.49 11.38
CA GLN A 316 6.82 -27.41 12.69
C GLN A 316 5.89 -27.81 13.85
N ASN A 317 4.60 -27.48 13.77
CA ASN A 317 3.62 -27.73 14.83
C ASN A 317 2.73 -28.97 14.57
N LYS A 318 3.08 -29.79 13.57
CA LYS A 318 2.32 -31.00 13.18
C LYS A 318 0.83 -30.71 12.87
N LEU A 319 0.54 -29.52 12.35
CA LEU A 319 -0.81 -29.11 11.96
C LEU A 319 -1.14 -29.66 10.57
N ASN A 320 -2.38 -30.13 10.38
CA ASN A 320 -2.81 -30.63 9.09
C ASN A 320 -3.15 -29.47 8.14
N PHE A 321 -2.13 -29.00 7.41
CA PHE A 321 -2.24 -27.89 6.48
C PHE A 321 -3.26 -28.17 5.36
N LYS A 322 -3.33 -29.39 4.83
CA LYS A 322 -4.32 -29.81 3.83
C LYS A 322 -5.76 -29.62 4.30
N LYS A 323 -6.05 -29.96 5.56
CA LYS A 323 -7.40 -29.81 6.14
C LYS A 323 -7.84 -28.37 6.38
N SER A 324 -6.92 -27.41 6.33
CA SER A 324 -7.25 -25.98 6.49
C SER A 324 -7.85 -25.34 5.24
N GLY A 325 -7.76 -26.01 4.07
CA GLY A 325 -8.14 -25.41 2.79
C GLY A 325 -7.20 -24.30 2.28
N LEU A 326 -6.27 -23.81 3.12
CA LEU A 326 -5.37 -22.69 2.82
C LEU A 326 -4.10 -23.08 2.04
N GLU A 327 -3.88 -24.37 1.80
CA GLU A 327 -2.78 -24.86 0.94
C GLU A 327 -3.01 -24.57 -0.54
N LEU A 328 -4.27 -24.47 -0.91
CA LEU A 328 -4.69 -24.34 -2.28
C LEU A 328 -4.51 -22.88 -2.74
N PRO A 329 -3.79 -22.59 -3.84
CA PRO A 329 -3.55 -21.22 -4.30
C PRO A 329 -4.84 -20.41 -4.46
N HIS A 330 -5.91 -21.05 -4.94
CA HIS A 330 -7.21 -20.41 -5.13
C HIS A 330 -7.94 -20.03 -3.83
N SER A 331 -7.59 -20.63 -2.69
CA SER A 331 -8.15 -20.25 -1.39
C SER A 331 -7.78 -18.81 -1.00
N TRP A 332 -6.64 -18.32 -1.46
CA TRP A 332 -6.17 -16.95 -1.26
C TRP A 332 -6.75 -15.96 -2.25
N HIS A 333 -7.68 -16.36 -3.12
CA HIS A 333 -8.50 -15.41 -3.86
C HIS A 333 -9.79 -15.04 -3.12
N ILE A 334 -10.15 -15.80 -2.08
CA ILE A 334 -11.30 -15.53 -1.23
C ILE A 334 -11.03 -14.25 -0.42
N PRO A 335 -11.87 -13.20 -0.52
CA PRO A 335 -11.68 -11.96 0.22
C PRO A 335 -11.38 -12.17 1.70
N GLY A 336 -12.16 -13.02 2.38
CA GLY A 336 -11.95 -13.39 3.80
C GLY A 336 -10.52 -13.84 4.11
N ASN A 337 -10.02 -14.79 3.33
CA ASN A 337 -8.67 -15.34 3.51
C ASN A 337 -7.59 -14.30 3.19
N ARG A 338 -7.81 -13.45 2.17
CA ARG A 338 -6.87 -12.38 1.85
C ARG A 338 -6.78 -11.35 2.96
N MET A 339 -7.92 -10.92 3.52
CA MET A 339 -7.95 -10.00 4.67
C MET A 339 -7.27 -10.62 5.89
N ILE A 340 -7.58 -11.86 6.23
CA ILE A 340 -6.90 -12.56 7.35
C ILE A 340 -5.40 -12.61 7.08
N GLY A 341 -5.00 -13.02 5.88
CA GLY A 341 -3.60 -13.04 5.50
C GLY A 341 -2.94 -11.66 5.46
N LEU A 342 -3.71 -10.57 5.36
CA LEU A 342 -3.21 -9.19 5.42
C LEU A 342 -3.11 -8.67 6.87
N MET A 343 -4.12 -8.95 7.70
CA MET A 343 -4.31 -8.40 9.04
C MET A 343 -3.81 -9.29 10.18
N MET A 344 -3.58 -10.58 9.94
CA MET A 344 -3.15 -11.58 10.92
C MET A 344 -1.93 -12.30 10.38
N TRP A 345 -0.82 -11.57 10.31
CA TRP A 345 0.40 -12.07 9.66
C TRP A 345 1.25 -12.96 10.57
N ASP A 346 1.15 -12.77 11.89
CA ASP A 346 1.73 -13.72 12.82
C ASP A 346 0.90 -15.01 12.84
N VAL A 347 1.46 -16.07 12.28
CA VAL A 347 0.83 -17.39 12.26
C VAL A 347 0.51 -17.90 13.67
N ARG A 348 1.28 -17.49 14.70
CA ARG A 348 0.97 -17.82 16.09
C ARG A 348 -0.31 -17.14 16.56
N ARG A 349 -0.52 -15.85 16.23
CA ARG A 349 -1.77 -15.13 16.53
C ARG A 349 -2.96 -15.80 15.83
N LEU A 350 -2.77 -16.21 14.56
CA LEU A 350 -3.80 -16.92 13.80
C LEU A 350 -4.18 -18.26 14.47
N ASN A 351 -3.20 -19.07 14.86
CA ASN A 351 -3.42 -20.33 15.54
C ASN A 351 -4.02 -20.15 16.95
N ASN A 352 -3.51 -19.20 17.71
CA ASN A 352 -3.93 -18.96 19.08
C ASN A 352 -5.34 -18.39 19.19
N SER A 353 -5.83 -17.65 18.19
CA SER A 353 -7.20 -17.11 18.17
C SER A 353 -8.25 -18.15 17.76
N GLY A 354 -7.84 -19.34 17.29
CA GLY A 354 -8.78 -20.33 16.74
C GLY A 354 -9.30 -19.97 15.34
N LEU A 355 -8.75 -18.92 14.72
CA LEU A 355 -8.94 -18.61 13.29
C LEU A 355 -8.21 -19.60 12.38
N TRP A 356 -7.60 -20.65 12.94
CA TRP A 356 -7.00 -21.77 12.24
C TRP A 356 -7.45 -23.08 12.89
N PRO A 357 -7.83 -24.13 12.12
CA PRO A 357 -8.04 -24.15 10.67
C PRO A 357 -9.37 -23.49 10.26
N LEU A 358 -9.35 -22.63 9.23
CA LEU A 358 -10.58 -22.08 8.66
C LEU A 358 -11.30 -23.19 7.88
N HIS A 359 -12.25 -23.87 8.52
CA HIS A 359 -13.18 -24.75 7.82
C HIS A 359 -14.24 -23.87 7.14
N TYR A 360 -14.04 -23.54 5.87
CA TYR A 360 -15.08 -22.94 5.03
C TYR A 360 -15.91 -23.99 4.33
#